data_AF-A0A932JGX5-F1
#
_entry.id   AF-A0A932JGX5-F1
#
_cell.length_a   1.000
_cell.length_b   1.000
_cell.length_c   1.000
_cell.angle_alpha   90.00
_cell.angle_beta   90.00
_cell.angle_gamma   90.00
#
_symmetry.space_group_name_H-M   'P 1'
#
loop_
_entity.id
_entity.type
_entity.pdbx_description
1 polymer ?
#
loop_
_entity_poly.entity_id
_entity_poly.type
_entity_poly.pdbx_seq_one_letter_code
_entity_poly.pdbx_strand_id
1 'polypeptide(L)'
;MKRILFLLAISITIGISVQSCREMGIDPWDKGKGNGGENPIDTNGITLPIEKLVSTKWQLISIVRTQMNGTIETQHIQPKDQFITLAFDSPARVSGANICNAYGAAITSTSNGKIKFTDIFSTDAECGTDLPDREYMVALKGATTYSATEMELKINYEPEVSVPEIISRTLVFAPLTDNTGGGEIDIRVKQLAGQVYTLYSFVKADVEDVLTDSKDCEIIFYPDSKGKGTASILADCNKGEANISFNTDYDAISLDNITLTKIACQNQLTADRFVDFLRNTGHFEYSDYGTTLTIWSSLPTIGEYKIVLKVAPIVVEPTIEIQDIPSTGTPVGSYPSFTLLDAKYDGKYIHIAYQYNGHTDDYQISAYSLFEFDKSMPPMVVVDLVTDGSMNSISSLTAGTAMLSLDGIRKRIVTANPGITKMFIVLHWNGQDLGSIGEVEVQL
;
A
#
# COMPACT_ATOMS: atom_id res chain seq x y z
N MET A 1 22.86 -1.89 43.50
CA MET A 1 22.82 -1.28 42.15
C MET A 1 23.17 -2.26 41.02
N LYS A 2 24.30 -2.97 41.04
CA LYS A 2 24.71 -3.88 39.93
C LYS A 2 23.71 -5.02 39.61
N ARG A 3 22.98 -5.55 40.59
CA ARG A 3 21.96 -6.60 40.35
C ARG A 3 20.66 -6.10 39.71
N ILE A 4 20.31 -4.82 39.93
CA ILE A 4 19.10 -4.21 39.35
C ILE A 4 19.35 -3.86 37.88
N LEU A 5 20.55 -3.37 37.55
CA LEU A 5 20.97 -3.16 36.15
C LEU A 5 21.04 -4.46 35.34
N PHE A 6 21.46 -5.58 35.96
CA PHE A 6 21.52 -6.87 35.27
C PHE A 6 20.13 -7.43 34.96
N LEU A 7 19.17 -7.24 35.88
CA LEU A 7 17.77 -7.63 35.65
C LEU A 7 17.09 -6.75 34.61
N LEU A 8 17.35 -5.44 34.61
CA LEU A 8 16.80 -4.52 33.60
C LEU A 8 17.33 -4.84 32.19
N ALA A 9 18.62 -5.16 32.08
CA ALA A 9 19.23 -5.56 30.81
C ALA A 9 18.63 -6.86 30.27
N ILE A 10 18.40 -7.87 31.12
CA ILE A 10 17.73 -9.12 30.72
C ILE A 10 16.28 -8.86 30.30
N SER A 11 15.54 -8.01 31.03
CA SER A 11 14.16 -7.65 30.66
C SER A 11 14.06 -6.90 29.33
N ILE A 12 15.03 -6.02 29.01
CA ILE A 12 15.09 -5.32 27.73
C ILE A 12 15.45 -6.28 26.59
N THR A 13 16.35 -7.24 26.83
CA THR A 13 16.74 -8.23 25.80
C THR A 13 15.59 -9.20 25.49
N ILE A 14 14.78 -9.57 26.50
CA ILE A 14 13.55 -10.36 26.32
C ILE A 14 12.44 -9.50 25.68
N GLY A 15 12.33 -8.22 26.03
CA GLY A 15 11.36 -7.30 25.41
C GLY A 15 11.59 -7.06 23.91
N ILE A 16 12.86 -6.93 23.49
CA ILE A 16 13.22 -6.72 22.08
C ILE A 16 13.07 -8.02 21.26
N SER A 17 13.35 -9.19 21.84
CA SER A 17 13.15 -10.48 21.16
C SER A 17 11.68 -10.89 20.99
N VAL A 18 10.76 -10.39 21.83
CA VAL A 18 9.32 -10.67 21.68
C VAL A 18 8.65 -9.77 20.63
N GLN A 19 9.21 -8.57 20.33
CA GLN A 19 8.78 -7.78 19.17
C GLN A 19 9.33 -8.34 17.85
N SER A 20 10.56 -8.86 17.84
CA SER A 20 11.16 -9.49 16.66
C SER A 20 10.47 -10.79 16.23
N CYS A 21 9.73 -11.47 17.12
CA CYS A 21 9.04 -12.73 16.81
C CYS A 21 7.55 -12.57 16.44
N ARG A 22 7.05 -11.34 16.24
CA ARG A 22 5.67 -11.10 15.79
C ARG A 22 5.53 -10.62 14.33
N GLU A 23 6.65 -10.53 13.62
CA GLU A 23 6.69 -10.21 12.19
C GLU A 23 7.28 -11.37 11.36
N MET A 24 7.00 -12.62 11.78
CA MET A 24 7.09 -13.72 10.83
C MET A 24 6.00 -13.51 9.79
N GLY A 25 6.42 -13.23 8.56
CA GLY A 25 5.57 -13.09 7.39
C GLY A 25 4.52 -14.19 7.38
N ILE A 26 3.26 -13.78 7.39
CA ILE A 26 2.14 -14.68 7.11
C ILE A 26 2.23 -14.98 5.61
N ASP A 27 2.66 -16.20 5.27
CA ASP A 27 2.59 -16.73 3.91
C ASP A 27 1.17 -16.47 3.38
N PRO A 28 1.02 -15.86 2.19
CA PRO A 28 -0.28 -15.63 1.56
C PRO A 28 -1.22 -16.83 1.48
N TRP A 29 -0.69 -18.03 1.65
CA TRP A 29 -1.38 -19.31 1.51
C TRP A 29 -1.08 -20.28 2.66
N ASP A 30 -0.54 -19.80 3.80
CA ASP A 30 -0.12 -20.69 4.88
C ASP A 30 -1.31 -21.51 5.37
N LYS A 31 -1.26 -22.82 5.12
CA LYS A 31 -2.17 -23.78 5.71
C LYS A 31 -1.89 -23.73 7.20
N GLY A 32 -2.86 -23.25 7.99
CA GLY A 32 -2.77 -23.23 9.45
C GLY A 32 -2.14 -24.52 9.95
N LYS A 33 -0.95 -24.42 10.54
CA LYS A 33 -0.15 -25.58 10.92
C LYS A 33 -0.91 -26.47 11.89
N GLY A 34 -1.35 -27.62 11.38
CA GLY A 34 -1.78 -28.79 12.12
C GLY A 34 -1.41 -30.04 11.34
N ASN A 35 -0.19 -30.53 11.58
CA ASN A 35 0.40 -31.83 11.21
C ASN A 35 -0.30 -32.74 10.19
N GLY A 36 0.49 -33.15 9.18
CA GLY A 36 0.40 -34.49 8.59
C GLY A 36 -0.41 -34.54 7.31
N GLY A 37 0.21 -35.09 6.27
CA GLY A 37 -0.34 -35.16 4.93
C GLY A 37 -1.65 -35.95 4.84
N GLU A 38 -2.58 -35.36 4.13
CA GLU A 38 -3.51 -35.98 3.19
C GLU A 38 -4.14 -34.82 2.40
N ASN A 39 -4.37 -35.00 1.10
CA ASN A 39 -5.06 -34.04 0.26
C ASN A 39 -6.50 -33.86 0.78
N PRO A 40 -6.95 -32.64 1.13
CA PRO A 40 -8.36 -32.35 1.21
C PRO A 40 -8.72 -31.41 0.05
N ILE A 41 -9.59 -31.87 -0.83
CA ILE A 41 -10.47 -30.95 -1.57
C ILE A 41 -11.29 -30.25 -0.49
N ASP A 42 -10.89 -29.04 -0.08
CA ASP A 42 -11.62 -28.28 0.92
C ASP A 42 -12.62 -27.36 0.22
N THR A 43 -13.89 -27.75 0.36
CA THR A 43 -15.10 -27.08 -0.11
C THR A 43 -15.41 -25.76 0.61
N ASN A 44 -14.50 -25.23 1.44
CA ASN A 44 -14.75 -24.05 2.26
C ASN A 44 -13.99 -22.83 1.74
N GLY A 45 -14.54 -22.17 0.70
CA GLY A 45 -14.00 -20.97 0.07
C GLY A 45 -13.29 -20.02 1.03
N ILE A 46 -11.96 -20.06 1.00
CA ILE A 46 -11.10 -19.21 1.82
C ILE A 46 -11.26 -17.78 1.32
N THR A 47 -11.78 -16.91 2.18
CA THR A 47 -11.88 -15.49 1.88
C THR A 47 -10.53 -14.81 2.11
N LEU A 48 -9.85 -14.50 1.00
CA LEU A 48 -8.57 -13.79 0.99
C LEU A 48 -8.68 -12.41 1.65
N PRO A 49 -7.70 -11.94 2.44
CA PRO A 49 -7.63 -10.55 2.91
C PRO A 49 -7.61 -9.56 1.73
N ILE A 50 -8.12 -8.34 1.92
CA ILE A 50 -8.21 -7.34 0.85
C ILE A 50 -6.83 -6.96 0.32
N GLU A 51 -5.84 -7.02 1.20
CA GLU A 51 -4.46 -6.69 0.91
C GLU A 51 -3.80 -7.71 -0.03
N LYS A 52 -4.34 -8.93 -0.12
CA LYS A 52 -3.90 -9.93 -1.11
C LYS A 52 -4.41 -9.62 -2.51
N LEU A 53 -5.40 -8.73 -2.65
CA LEU A 53 -5.88 -8.28 -3.96
C LEU A 53 -5.09 -7.08 -4.49
N VAL A 54 -4.21 -6.44 -3.72
CA VAL A 54 -3.45 -5.27 -4.18
C VAL A 54 -2.61 -5.60 -5.42
N SER A 55 -2.58 -4.66 -6.36
CA SER A 55 -1.99 -4.74 -7.71
C SER A 55 -2.66 -5.74 -8.66
N THR A 56 -3.80 -6.32 -8.30
CA THR A 56 -4.55 -7.21 -9.19
C THR A 56 -5.54 -6.42 -10.04
N LYS A 57 -5.79 -6.90 -11.27
CA LYS A 57 -6.76 -6.34 -12.22
C LYS A 57 -7.71 -7.43 -12.67
N TRP A 58 -8.98 -7.09 -12.70
CA TRP A 58 -10.09 -7.99 -12.94
C TRP A 58 -10.99 -7.43 -14.04
N GLN A 59 -11.50 -8.31 -14.90
CA GLN A 59 -12.46 -8.01 -15.95
C GLN A 59 -13.81 -8.61 -15.56
N LEU A 60 -14.87 -7.82 -15.58
CA LEU A 60 -16.22 -8.34 -15.33
C LEU A 60 -16.62 -9.27 -16.48
N ILE A 61 -17.06 -10.49 -16.14
CA ILE A 61 -17.48 -11.50 -17.11
C ILE A 61 -18.97 -11.85 -17.01
N SER A 62 -19.57 -11.69 -15.82
CA SER A 62 -21.02 -11.85 -15.68
C SER A 62 -21.59 -11.17 -14.44
N ILE A 63 -22.89 -10.90 -14.48
CA ILE A 63 -23.71 -10.53 -13.32
C ILE A 63 -24.71 -11.66 -13.10
N VAL A 64 -24.66 -12.28 -11.94
CA VAL A 64 -25.50 -13.42 -11.56
C VAL A 64 -26.56 -12.96 -10.57
N ARG A 65 -27.82 -13.34 -10.80
CA ARG A 65 -28.97 -13.02 -9.95
C ARG A 65 -29.70 -14.32 -9.61
N THR A 66 -29.96 -14.56 -8.34
CA THR A 66 -30.77 -15.71 -7.90
C THR A 66 -32.13 -15.23 -7.46
N GLN A 67 -33.19 -15.79 -8.03
CA GLN A 67 -34.57 -15.48 -7.69
C GLN A 67 -35.06 -16.31 -6.49
N MET A 68 -36.12 -15.84 -5.82
CA MET A 68 -36.77 -16.56 -4.70
C MET A 68 -37.23 -17.98 -5.06
N ASN A 69 -37.59 -18.21 -6.33
CA ASN A 69 -37.99 -19.53 -6.83
C ASN A 69 -36.79 -20.45 -7.14
N GLY A 70 -35.55 -20.01 -6.88
CA GLY A 70 -34.31 -20.73 -7.15
C GLY A 70 -33.79 -20.59 -8.58
N THR A 71 -34.47 -19.85 -9.46
CA THR A 71 -34.00 -19.59 -10.82
C THR A 71 -32.76 -18.71 -10.78
N ILE A 72 -31.71 -19.12 -11.50
CA ILE A 72 -30.47 -18.36 -11.64
C ILE A 72 -30.49 -17.69 -13.01
N GLU A 73 -30.43 -16.36 -13.01
CA GLU A 73 -30.28 -15.54 -14.20
C GLU A 73 -28.82 -15.07 -14.29
N THR A 74 -28.19 -15.25 -15.44
CA THR A 74 -26.81 -14.81 -15.69
C THR A 74 -26.78 -13.89 -16.89
N GLN A 75 -26.42 -12.63 -16.64
CA GLN A 75 -26.09 -11.69 -17.70
C GLN A 75 -24.60 -11.82 -18.01
N HIS A 76 -24.28 -12.36 -19.18
CA HIS A 76 -22.89 -12.43 -19.65
C HIS A 76 -22.45 -11.07 -20.20
N ILE A 77 -21.24 -10.65 -19.81
CA ILE A 77 -20.61 -9.42 -20.30
C ILE A 77 -19.68 -9.79 -21.44
N GLN A 78 -19.81 -9.10 -22.57
CA GLN A 78 -18.92 -9.31 -23.73
C GLN A 78 -17.75 -8.32 -23.67
N PRO A 79 -16.51 -8.74 -23.35
CA PRO A 79 -15.43 -7.80 -23.07
C PRO A 79 -15.03 -6.91 -24.26
N LYS A 80 -15.30 -7.34 -25.49
CA LYS A 80 -15.01 -6.58 -26.72
C LYS A 80 -15.89 -5.32 -26.85
N ASP A 81 -17.12 -5.38 -26.36
CA ASP A 81 -18.12 -4.32 -26.51
C ASP A 81 -18.41 -3.62 -25.17
N GLN A 82 -18.12 -4.29 -24.05
CA GLN A 82 -18.47 -3.88 -22.69
C GLN A 82 -17.25 -4.04 -21.76
N PHE A 83 -16.26 -3.17 -21.96
CA PHE A 83 -15.01 -3.22 -21.20
C PHE A 83 -15.19 -2.66 -19.79
N ILE A 84 -15.50 -3.54 -18.83
CA ILE A 84 -15.66 -3.21 -17.40
C ILE A 84 -14.58 -3.88 -16.55
N THR A 85 -13.74 -3.11 -15.88
CA THR A 85 -12.60 -3.62 -15.11
C THR A 85 -12.61 -3.12 -13.68
N LEU A 86 -12.01 -3.89 -12.76
CA LEU A 86 -11.72 -3.51 -11.38
C LEU A 86 -10.24 -3.77 -11.07
N ALA A 87 -9.50 -2.74 -10.68
CA ALA A 87 -8.12 -2.80 -10.25
C ALA A 87 -8.01 -2.42 -8.77
N PHE A 88 -7.29 -3.22 -7.99
CA PHE A 88 -7.01 -2.92 -6.59
C PHE A 88 -5.66 -2.19 -6.49
N ASP A 89 -5.68 -0.87 -6.50
CA ASP A 89 -4.47 -0.06 -6.52
C ASP A 89 -3.74 -0.06 -5.18
N SER A 90 -4.47 -0.19 -4.08
CA SER A 90 -3.96 -0.28 -2.71
C SER A 90 -4.98 -0.96 -1.79
N PRO A 91 -4.65 -1.27 -0.53
CA PRO A 91 -5.62 -1.81 0.43
C PRO A 91 -6.88 -0.96 0.62
N ALA A 92 -6.78 0.34 0.36
CA ALA A 92 -7.82 1.32 0.58
C ALA A 92 -8.40 1.91 -0.71
N ARG A 93 -7.95 1.48 -1.89
CA ARG A 93 -8.33 2.12 -3.16
C ARG A 93 -8.46 1.14 -4.31
N VAL A 94 -9.50 1.35 -5.11
CA VAL A 94 -9.66 0.74 -6.43
C VAL A 94 -9.80 1.78 -7.54
N SER A 95 -9.52 1.35 -8.75
CA SER A 95 -9.83 2.06 -9.98
C SER A 95 -10.33 1.12 -11.06
N GLY A 96 -10.87 1.65 -12.15
CA GLY A 96 -11.26 0.83 -13.28
C GLY A 96 -11.87 1.61 -14.44
N ALA A 97 -12.15 0.89 -15.51
CA ALA A 97 -12.99 1.32 -16.60
C ALA A 97 -14.39 0.72 -16.44
N ASN A 98 -15.40 1.51 -16.79
CA ASN A 98 -16.78 1.10 -16.91
C ASN A 98 -17.28 1.54 -18.29
N ILE A 99 -17.00 0.70 -19.28
CA ILE A 99 -17.30 0.94 -20.70
C ILE A 99 -16.63 2.21 -21.21
N CYS A 100 -17.34 3.34 -21.28
CA CYS A 100 -16.80 4.60 -21.77
C CYS A 100 -16.29 5.51 -20.64
N ASN A 101 -16.51 5.11 -19.38
CA ASN A 101 -16.15 5.89 -18.21
C ASN A 101 -14.95 5.30 -17.47
N ALA A 102 -14.13 6.16 -16.89
CA ALA A 102 -13.14 5.76 -15.89
C ALA A 102 -13.68 6.08 -14.49
N TYR A 103 -13.38 5.24 -13.50
CA TYR A 103 -13.84 5.43 -12.13
C TYR A 103 -12.74 5.11 -11.11
N GLY A 104 -12.93 5.60 -9.89
CA GLY A 104 -12.19 5.17 -8.72
C GLY A 104 -13.06 5.17 -7.48
N ALA A 105 -12.63 4.44 -6.46
CA ALA A 105 -13.34 4.35 -5.19
C ALA A 105 -12.38 4.04 -4.04
N ALA A 106 -12.76 4.46 -2.84
CA ALA A 106 -12.14 3.99 -1.61
C ALA A 106 -12.69 2.61 -1.23
N ILE A 107 -11.89 1.82 -0.52
CA ILE A 107 -12.28 0.52 0.03
C ILE A 107 -12.25 0.60 1.53
N THR A 108 -13.31 0.11 2.16
CA THR A 108 -13.33 -0.21 3.58
C THR A 108 -13.59 -1.71 3.74
N SER A 109 -12.65 -2.41 4.38
CA SER A 109 -12.81 -3.80 4.79
C SER A 109 -12.78 -3.88 6.30
N THR A 110 -13.85 -4.39 6.91
CA THR A 110 -13.95 -4.52 8.38
C THR A 110 -13.50 -5.89 8.87
N SER A 111 -13.36 -6.86 7.97
CA SER A 111 -12.91 -8.23 8.21
C SER A 111 -12.71 -8.95 6.87
N ASN A 112 -11.90 -10.00 6.84
CA ASN A 112 -11.72 -10.84 5.64
C ASN A 112 -13.06 -11.23 5.01
N GLY A 113 -13.16 -11.08 3.70
CA GLY A 113 -14.38 -11.39 2.96
C GLY A 113 -15.49 -10.36 2.98
N LYS A 114 -15.35 -9.27 3.75
CA LYS A 114 -16.23 -8.10 3.64
C LYS A 114 -15.57 -7.03 2.79
N ILE A 115 -16.34 -6.41 1.91
CA ILE A 115 -15.87 -5.30 1.11
C ILE A 115 -16.97 -4.27 1.02
N LYS A 116 -16.60 -3.01 1.18
CA LYS A 116 -17.47 -1.88 0.92
C LYS A 116 -16.70 -0.84 0.14
N PHE A 117 -17.24 -0.46 -1.01
CA PHE A 117 -16.71 0.65 -1.78
C PHE A 117 -17.37 1.94 -1.30
N THR A 118 -16.56 2.94 -0.97
CA THR A 118 -17.01 4.29 -0.59
C THR A 118 -16.45 5.30 -1.57
N ASP A 119 -17.05 6.48 -1.59
CA ASP A 119 -16.52 7.64 -2.34
C ASP A 119 -16.27 7.31 -3.82
N ILE A 120 -17.20 6.56 -4.43
CA ILE A 120 -17.11 6.16 -5.83
C ILE A 120 -17.29 7.41 -6.71
N PHE A 121 -16.27 7.74 -7.48
CA PHE A 121 -16.28 8.81 -8.48
C PHE A 121 -16.08 8.22 -9.88
N SER A 122 -16.77 8.76 -10.87
CA SER A 122 -16.72 8.32 -12.27
C SER A 122 -16.66 9.55 -13.18
N THR A 123 -16.07 9.40 -14.37
CA THR A 123 -16.39 10.31 -15.47
C THR A 123 -17.86 10.09 -15.84
N ASP A 124 -18.59 11.15 -16.18
CA ASP A 124 -20.03 11.10 -16.46
C ASP A 124 -20.31 11.20 -17.98
N ALA A 125 -19.62 10.39 -18.78
CA ALA A 125 -19.92 10.27 -20.21
C ALA A 125 -21.13 9.34 -20.44
N GLU A 126 -21.96 9.67 -21.43
CA GLU A 126 -23.11 8.86 -21.82
C GLU A 126 -22.66 7.70 -22.73
N CYS A 127 -22.65 6.47 -22.20
CA CYS A 127 -22.11 5.29 -22.90
C CYS A 127 -23.09 4.59 -23.86
N GLY A 128 -24.38 4.95 -23.83
CA GLY A 128 -25.45 4.32 -24.60
C GLY A 128 -26.57 3.75 -23.74
N THR A 129 -27.60 3.18 -24.37
CA THR A 129 -28.76 2.58 -23.69
C THR A 129 -28.57 1.07 -23.49
N ASP A 130 -29.19 0.51 -22.45
CA ASP A 130 -29.23 -0.93 -22.14
C ASP A 130 -27.86 -1.58 -21.88
N LEU A 131 -26.90 -0.80 -21.41
CA LEU A 131 -25.59 -1.29 -21.02
C LEU A 131 -25.53 -1.68 -19.52
N PRO A 132 -24.62 -2.60 -19.15
CA PRO A 132 -24.46 -3.04 -17.76
C PRO A 132 -23.77 -2.00 -16.85
N ASP A 133 -23.38 -0.84 -17.38
CA ASP A 133 -22.60 0.17 -16.67
C ASP A 133 -23.31 0.72 -15.42
N ARG A 134 -24.61 1.00 -15.54
CA ARG A 134 -25.41 1.51 -14.42
C ARG A 134 -25.58 0.47 -13.33
N GLU A 135 -25.85 -0.78 -13.69
CA GLU A 135 -26.00 -1.85 -12.72
C GLU A 135 -24.67 -2.16 -12.02
N TYR A 136 -23.57 -2.14 -12.76
CA TYR A 136 -22.23 -2.30 -12.20
C TYR A 136 -21.94 -1.25 -11.11
N MET A 137 -22.26 0.02 -11.35
CA MET A 137 -22.05 1.07 -10.35
C MET A 137 -22.96 0.92 -9.13
N VAL A 138 -24.21 0.47 -9.32
CA VAL A 138 -25.11 0.11 -8.20
C VAL A 138 -24.54 -1.06 -7.40
N ALA A 139 -23.98 -2.05 -8.09
CA ALA A 139 -23.38 -3.22 -7.47
C ALA A 139 -22.14 -2.88 -6.65
N LEU A 140 -21.27 -1.99 -7.14
CA LEU A 140 -20.13 -1.50 -6.35
C LEU A 140 -20.60 -0.75 -5.09
N LYS A 141 -21.58 0.15 -5.22
CA LYS A 141 -22.15 0.87 -4.05
C LYS A 141 -22.76 -0.08 -3.02
N GLY A 142 -23.43 -1.12 -3.50
CA GLY A 142 -24.11 -2.13 -2.68
C GLY A 142 -23.23 -3.30 -2.25
N ALA A 143 -21.94 -3.31 -2.55
CA ALA A 143 -21.08 -4.45 -2.26
C ALA A 143 -21.03 -4.74 -0.75
N THR A 144 -21.11 -6.02 -0.39
CA THR A 144 -21.16 -6.47 1.00
C THR A 144 -20.03 -7.44 1.32
N THR A 145 -19.87 -8.45 0.46
CA THR A 145 -18.89 -9.53 0.64
C THR A 145 -18.21 -9.85 -0.68
N TYR A 146 -17.02 -10.44 -0.58
CA TYR A 146 -16.33 -10.97 -1.73
C TYR A 146 -15.72 -12.32 -1.42
N SER A 147 -15.43 -13.08 -2.46
CA SER A 147 -14.54 -14.23 -2.42
C SER A 147 -13.65 -14.17 -3.64
N ALA A 148 -12.37 -14.49 -3.48
CA ALA A 148 -11.43 -14.50 -4.59
C ALA A 148 -10.65 -15.80 -4.59
N THR A 149 -10.43 -16.31 -5.80
CA THR A 149 -9.53 -17.42 -6.13
C THR A 149 -8.56 -16.91 -7.20
N GLU A 150 -7.65 -17.75 -7.66
CA GLU A 150 -6.74 -17.42 -8.76
C GLU A 150 -7.47 -17.10 -10.08
N MET A 151 -8.62 -17.74 -10.32
CA MET A 151 -9.36 -17.66 -11.60
C MET A 151 -10.58 -16.75 -11.54
N GLU A 152 -11.04 -16.39 -10.34
CA GLU A 152 -12.34 -15.76 -10.19
C GLU A 152 -12.40 -14.86 -8.95
N LEU A 153 -12.88 -13.64 -9.14
CA LEU A 153 -13.33 -12.76 -8.08
C LEU A 153 -14.85 -12.66 -8.13
N LYS A 154 -15.51 -12.92 -7.01
CA LYS A 154 -16.95 -12.73 -6.82
C LYS A 154 -17.20 -11.64 -5.80
N ILE A 155 -18.05 -10.68 -6.12
CA ILE A 155 -18.50 -9.63 -5.21
C ILE A 155 -20.01 -9.71 -5.08
N ASN A 156 -20.50 -10.03 -3.90
CA ASN A 156 -21.93 -10.01 -3.61
C ASN A 156 -22.36 -8.60 -3.24
N TYR A 157 -23.56 -8.21 -3.66
CA TYR A 157 -24.09 -6.88 -3.41
C TYR A 157 -25.59 -6.87 -3.13
N GLU A 158 -26.00 -5.87 -2.36
CA GLU A 158 -27.39 -5.56 -2.06
C GLU A 158 -27.70 -4.15 -2.58
N PRO A 159 -28.58 -3.99 -3.59
CA PRO A 159 -28.96 -2.67 -4.07
C PRO A 159 -29.79 -1.93 -3.02
N GLU A 160 -29.70 -0.59 -3.00
CA GLU A 160 -30.49 0.26 -2.08
C GLU A 160 -32.00 0.03 -2.21
N VAL A 161 -32.47 -0.24 -3.43
CA VAL A 161 -33.85 -0.61 -3.71
C VAL A 161 -33.92 -2.12 -3.87
N SER A 162 -34.47 -2.80 -2.87
CA SER A 162 -34.67 -4.24 -2.95
C SER A 162 -35.81 -4.57 -3.92
N VAL A 163 -35.52 -5.49 -4.83
CA VAL A 163 -36.56 -6.15 -5.64
C VAL A 163 -36.91 -7.45 -4.91
N PRO A 164 -38.15 -7.63 -4.41
CA PRO A 164 -38.51 -8.75 -3.56
C PRO A 164 -38.20 -10.12 -4.18
N GLU A 165 -38.20 -10.21 -5.50
CA GLU A 165 -38.05 -11.48 -6.23
C GLU A 165 -36.61 -11.99 -6.28
N ILE A 166 -35.61 -11.18 -5.93
CA ILE A 166 -34.17 -11.53 -6.04
C ILE A 166 -33.55 -11.65 -4.65
N ILE A 167 -33.04 -12.85 -4.33
CA ILE A 167 -32.46 -13.19 -3.03
C ILE A 167 -30.94 -13.01 -2.96
N SER A 168 -30.25 -13.04 -4.10
CA SER A 168 -28.81 -12.73 -4.16
C SER A 168 -28.42 -12.15 -5.50
N ARG A 169 -27.37 -11.31 -5.48
CA ARG A 169 -26.73 -10.76 -6.67
C ARG A 169 -25.22 -10.78 -6.50
N THR A 170 -24.52 -11.15 -7.56
CA THR A 170 -23.08 -11.34 -7.56
C THR A 170 -22.47 -10.82 -8.85
N LEU A 171 -21.49 -9.93 -8.74
CA LEU A 171 -20.57 -9.61 -9.82
C LEU A 171 -19.52 -10.72 -9.89
N VAL A 172 -19.28 -11.25 -11.08
CA VAL A 172 -18.27 -12.28 -11.32
C VAL A 172 -17.24 -11.73 -12.29
N PHE A 173 -15.99 -11.76 -11.86
CA PHE A 173 -14.85 -11.28 -12.63
C PHE A 173 -13.87 -12.43 -12.90
N ALA A 174 -13.24 -12.37 -14.06
CA ALA A 174 -12.02 -13.11 -14.36
C ALA A 174 -10.81 -12.17 -14.23
N PRO A 175 -9.60 -12.69 -14.02
CA PRO A 175 -8.39 -11.88 -14.07
C PRO A 175 -8.29 -11.17 -15.43
N LEU A 176 -7.96 -9.89 -15.43
CA LEU A 176 -7.74 -9.14 -16.67
C LEU A 176 -6.53 -9.75 -17.39
N THR A 177 -6.74 -10.18 -18.64
CA THR A 177 -5.69 -10.60 -19.56
C THR A 177 -5.41 -9.43 -20.50
N ASP A 178 -4.14 -9.09 -20.67
CA ASP A 178 -3.70 -8.29 -21.80
C ASP A 178 -4.13 -9.01 -23.09
N ASN A 179 -4.56 -8.26 -24.11
CA ASN A 179 -5.18 -8.75 -25.35
C ASN A 179 -4.25 -9.64 -26.23
N THR A 180 -3.21 -10.25 -25.67
CA THR A 180 -2.24 -11.13 -26.32
C THR A 180 -2.68 -12.60 -26.36
N GLY A 181 -3.82 -12.97 -25.74
CA GLY A 181 -4.48 -14.25 -26.01
C GLY A 181 -3.69 -15.50 -25.59
N GLY A 182 -2.95 -15.43 -24.48
CA GLY A 182 -2.33 -16.59 -23.83
C GLY A 182 -2.90 -16.77 -22.43
N GLY A 183 -2.78 -17.98 -21.87
CA GLY A 183 -3.41 -18.46 -20.64
C GLY A 183 -3.28 -17.59 -19.37
N GLU A 184 -3.99 -18.02 -18.33
CA GLU A 184 -4.03 -17.32 -17.04
C GLU A 184 -2.69 -17.40 -16.30
N ILE A 185 -2.20 -16.24 -15.84
CA ILE A 185 -1.03 -16.11 -14.96
C ILE A 185 -1.51 -16.14 -13.52
N ASP A 186 -0.78 -16.87 -12.67
CA ASP A 186 -0.96 -16.89 -11.22
C ASP A 186 -0.93 -15.46 -10.63
N ILE A 187 -1.85 -15.18 -9.70
CA ILE A 187 -1.98 -13.90 -9.02
C ILE A 187 -0.67 -13.42 -8.36
N ARG A 188 0.16 -14.33 -7.84
CA ARG A 188 1.48 -14.05 -7.27
C ARG A 188 2.42 -13.47 -8.32
N VAL A 189 2.42 -14.04 -9.52
CA VAL A 189 3.27 -13.56 -10.62
C VAL A 189 2.74 -12.24 -11.18
N LYS A 190 1.41 -12.03 -11.19
CA LYS A 190 0.83 -10.74 -11.57
C LYS A 190 1.28 -9.60 -10.66
N GLN A 191 1.51 -9.86 -9.37
CA GLN A 191 2.02 -8.86 -8.43
C GLN A 191 3.47 -8.44 -8.73
N LEU A 192 4.27 -9.25 -9.43
CA LEU A 192 5.64 -8.91 -9.83
C LEU A 192 5.65 -7.91 -10.98
N ALA A 193 4.63 -7.96 -11.83
CA ALA A 193 4.63 -7.29 -13.12
C ALA A 193 4.55 -5.77 -12.97
N GLY A 194 5.52 -5.07 -13.54
CA GLY A 194 5.52 -3.60 -13.65
C GLY A 194 5.93 -2.84 -12.37
N GLN A 195 6.42 -3.53 -11.34
CA GLN A 195 6.99 -2.91 -10.15
C GLN A 195 8.52 -2.83 -10.23
N VAL A 196 9.10 -1.75 -9.70
CA VAL A 196 10.55 -1.61 -9.55
C VAL A 196 10.94 -2.06 -8.16
N TYR A 197 11.65 -3.17 -8.05
CA TYR A 197 12.14 -3.72 -6.79
C TYR A 197 13.60 -3.32 -6.58
N THR A 198 13.89 -2.58 -5.52
CA THR A 198 15.24 -2.21 -5.09
C THR A 198 15.73 -3.16 -4.01
N LEU A 199 17.00 -3.57 -4.10
CA LEU A 199 17.66 -4.36 -3.06
C LEU A 199 17.62 -3.61 -1.73
N TYR A 200 17.24 -4.30 -0.65
CA TYR A 200 17.20 -3.73 0.70
C TYR A 200 18.25 -4.38 1.59
N SER A 201 18.28 -5.72 1.62
CA SER A 201 19.20 -6.46 2.47
C SER A 201 19.54 -7.83 1.92
N PHE A 202 20.65 -8.37 2.42
CA PHE A 202 20.96 -9.79 2.33
C PHE A 202 20.80 -10.42 3.71
N VAL A 203 20.15 -11.57 3.79
CA VAL A 203 19.97 -12.29 5.06
C VAL A 203 20.72 -13.61 5.00
N LYS A 204 21.47 -13.93 6.06
CA LYS A 204 22.18 -15.19 6.24
C LYS A 204 21.97 -15.71 7.65
N ALA A 205 21.38 -16.90 7.80
CA ALA A 205 21.17 -17.55 9.10
C ALA A 205 20.60 -16.57 10.15
N ASP A 206 19.51 -15.89 9.78
CA ASP A 206 18.80 -14.86 10.57
C ASP A 206 19.58 -13.58 10.89
N VAL A 207 20.79 -13.40 10.34
CA VAL A 207 21.51 -12.13 10.39
C VAL A 207 21.20 -11.34 9.12
N GLU A 208 20.54 -10.20 9.27
CA GLU A 208 20.20 -9.28 8.18
C GLU A 208 21.28 -8.19 8.02
N ASP A 209 21.86 -8.14 6.82
CA ASP A 209 22.82 -7.14 6.37
C ASP A 209 22.06 -6.07 5.56
N VAL A 210 21.54 -5.06 6.26
CA VAL A 210 20.80 -3.94 5.66
C VAL A 210 21.77 -2.99 4.97
N LEU A 211 21.52 -2.76 3.69
CA LEU A 211 22.39 -1.96 2.84
C LEU A 211 21.97 -0.49 2.88
N THR A 212 22.95 0.41 2.92
CA THR A 212 22.71 1.87 2.93
C THR A 212 22.95 2.52 1.56
N ASP A 213 23.56 1.77 0.63
CA ASP A 213 23.96 2.14 -0.72
C ASP A 213 23.23 1.33 -1.80
N SER A 214 22.16 0.61 -1.45
CA SER A 214 21.47 -0.33 -2.34
C SER A 214 20.55 0.31 -3.39
N LYS A 215 20.46 1.64 -3.41
CA LYS A 215 19.62 2.39 -4.36
C LYS A 215 19.96 2.10 -5.81
N ASP A 216 21.16 1.59 -6.08
CA ASP A 216 21.61 1.29 -7.43
C ASP A 216 21.48 -0.20 -7.81
N CYS A 217 20.83 -1.04 -6.99
CA CYS A 217 20.52 -2.43 -7.33
C CYS A 217 19.01 -2.62 -7.45
N GLU A 218 18.51 -2.75 -8.68
CA GLU A 218 17.08 -2.83 -8.98
C GLU A 218 16.76 -4.00 -9.92
N ILE A 219 15.52 -4.48 -9.83
CA ILE A 219 14.96 -5.45 -10.76
C ILE A 219 13.50 -5.14 -11.08
N ILE A 220 13.13 -5.29 -12.36
CA ILE A 220 11.76 -5.16 -12.84
C ILE A 220 11.41 -6.45 -13.57
N PHE A 221 10.28 -7.07 -13.22
CA PHE A 221 9.83 -8.33 -13.82
C PHE A 221 8.75 -8.09 -14.88
N TYR A 222 8.86 -8.80 -16.00
CA TYR A 222 7.92 -8.80 -17.12
C TYR A 222 7.48 -10.24 -17.45
N PRO A 223 6.69 -10.88 -16.57
CA PRO A 223 6.17 -12.22 -16.82
C PRO A 223 5.09 -12.23 -17.91
N ASP A 224 5.03 -13.34 -18.65
CA ASP A 224 4.04 -13.66 -19.67
C ASP A 224 2.99 -14.65 -19.17
N SER A 225 1.97 -14.86 -20.00
CA SER A 225 0.83 -15.75 -19.78
C SER A 225 1.16 -17.23 -19.49
N LYS A 226 2.42 -17.62 -19.61
CA LYS A 226 2.87 -19.01 -19.48
C LYS A 226 3.85 -19.20 -18.31
N GLY A 227 3.97 -18.22 -17.43
CA GLY A 227 4.93 -18.26 -16.32
C GLY A 227 6.38 -18.18 -16.80
N LYS A 228 6.61 -17.52 -17.93
CA LYS A 228 7.95 -17.18 -18.44
C LYS A 228 8.05 -15.67 -18.62
N GLY A 229 9.17 -15.15 -19.10
CA GLY A 229 9.27 -13.73 -19.46
C GLY A 229 10.69 -13.22 -19.39
N THR A 230 10.81 -11.91 -19.14
CA THR A 230 12.11 -11.25 -18.92
C THR A 230 12.13 -10.46 -17.63
N ALA A 231 13.33 -10.11 -17.17
CA ALA A 231 13.54 -9.12 -16.12
C ALA A 231 14.62 -8.13 -16.55
N SER A 232 14.39 -6.85 -16.28
CA SER A 232 15.40 -5.79 -16.41
C SER A 232 16.14 -5.65 -15.09
N ILE A 233 17.46 -5.61 -15.14
CA ILE A 233 18.33 -5.56 -13.96
C ILE A 233 19.21 -4.30 -14.04
N LEU A 234 19.22 -3.55 -12.94
CA LEU A 234 20.23 -2.55 -12.63
C LEU A 234 21.10 -3.10 -11.50
N ALA A 235 22.41 -3.17 -11.72
CA ALA A 235 23.38 -3.61 -10.74
C ALA A 235 24.49 -2.56 -10.67
N ASP A 236 24.33 -1.64 -9.72
CA ASP A 236 25.04 -0.36 -9.69
C ASP A 236 24.84 0.40 -11.03
N CYS A 237 25.91 0.83 -11.70
CA CYS A 237 25.82 1.49 -12.98
C CYS A 237 25.64 0.53 -14.17
N ASN A 238 25.66 -0.79 -13.94
CA ASN A 238 25.51 -1.79 -15.00
C ASN A 238 24.05 -2.16 -15.22
N LYS A 239 23.65 -2.24 -16.48
CA LYS A 239 22.27 -2.57 -16.88
C LYS A 239 22.25 -3.84 -17.72
N GLY A 240 21.14 -4.56 -17.67
CA GLY A 240 20.90 -5.64 -18.61
C GLY A 240 19.65 -6.42 -18.30
N GLU A 241 19.59 -7.65 -18.79
CA GLU A 241 18.36 -8.44 -18.83
C GLU A 241 18.61 -9.90 -18.44
N ALA A 242 17.54 -10.54 -17.98
CA ALA A 242 17.48 -11.96 -17.67
C ALA A 242 16.21 -12.57 -18.26
N ASN A 243 16.26 -13.86 -18.57
CA ASN A 243 15.05 -14.64 -18.82
C ASN A 243 14.50 -15.09 -17.48
N ILE A 244 13.19 -14.98 -17.27
CA ILE A 244 12.55 -15.49 -16.06
C ILE A 244 11.67 -16.70 -16.38
N SER A 245 11.61 -17.63 -15.44
CA SER A 245 10.63 -18.71 -15.45
C SER A 245 10.18 -19.04 -14.03
N PHE A 246 8.92 -19.45 -13.92
CA PHE A 246 8.31 -19.92 -12.68
C PHE A 246 8.10 -21.43 -12.78
N ASN A 247 8.14 -22.12 -11.63
CA ASN A 247 7.75 -23.51 -11.58
C ASN A 247 6.22 -23.68 -11.69
N THR A 248 5.75 -24.92 -11.76
CA THR A 248 4.33 -25.25 -11.94
C THR A 248 3.43 -24.70 -10.85
N ASP A 249 3.94 -24.61 -9.62
CA ASP A 249 3.20 -24.16 -8.45
C ASP A 249 3.39 -22.66 -8.17
N TYR A 250 4.12 -21.95 -9.03
CA TYR A 250 4.42 -20.51 -8.94
C TYR A 250 4.93 -20.06 -7.55
N ASP A 251 5.64 -20.94 -6.84
CA ASP A 251 6.27 -20.66 -5.55
C ASP A 251 7.80 -20.52 -5.67
N ALA A 252 8.37 -20.79 -6.84
CA ALA A 252 9.78 -20.60 -7.14
C ALA A 252 9.98 -19.82 -8.44
N ILE A 253 10.99 -18.95 -8.44
CA ILE A 253 11.42 -18.14 -9.59
C ILE A 253 12.86 -18.51 -9.97
N SER A 254 13.12 -18.58 -11.27
CA SER A 254 14.45 -18.78 -11.84
C SER A 254 14.78 -17.64 -12.80
N LEU A 255 15.97 -17.06 -12.65
CA LEU A 255 16.53 -16.08 -13.58
C LEU A 255 17.72 -16.67 -14.33
N ASP A 256 17.52 -16.92 -15.61
CA ASP A 256 18.50 -17.50 -16.52
C ASP A 256 19.10 -16.45 -17.45
N ASN A 257 20.25 -16.77 -18.04
CA ASN A 257 20.91 -15.95 -19.07
C ASN A 257 21.12 -14.48 -18.67
N ILE A 258 21.36 -14.20 -17.38
CA ILE A 258 21.64 -12.85 -16.90
C ILE A 258 22.86 -12.28 -17.62
N THR A 259 22.62 -11.25 -18.43
CA THR A 259 23.64 -10.51 -19.18
C THR A 259 23.60 -9.05 -18.77
N LEU A 260 24.76 -8.46 -18.48
CA LEU A 260 24.89 -7.08 -18.04
C LEU A 260 25.96 -6.37 -18.87
N THR A 261 25.86 -5.05 -18.96
CA THR A 261 26.99 -4.21 -19.38
C THR A 261 28.18 -4.42 -18.46
N LYS A 262 29.39 -4.09 -18.95
CA LYS A 262 30.64 -4.19 -18.17
C LYS A 262 31.29 -2.82 -18.06
N ILE A 263 30.75 -2.00 -17.18
CA ILE A 263 31.26 -0.69 -16.80
C ILE A 263 31.84 -0.80 -15.39
N ALA A 264 32.94 -0.11 -15.14
CA ALA A 264 33.50 0.00 -13.79
C ALA A 264 32.59 0.93 -12.97
N CYS A 265 31.94 0.38 -11.94
CA CYS A 265 31.02 1.11 -11.08
C CYS A 265 31.58 1.26 -9.65
N GLN A 266 30.94 2.10 -8.83
CA GLN A 266 31.45 2.51 -7.53
C GLN A 266 31.29 1.41 -6.46
N ASN A 267 30.17 0.71 -6.48
CA ASN A 267 29.73 -0.31 -5.52
C ASN A 267 29.74 -1.71 -6.14
N GLN A 268 30.81 -2.03 -6.87
CA GLN A 268 30.91 -3.28 -7.64
C GLN A 268 30.74 -4.55 -6.78
N LEU A 269 31.18 -4.55 -5.51
CA LEU A 269 31.02 -5.70 -4.62
C LEU A 269 29.54 -6.05 -4.35
N THR A 270 28.72 -5.03 -4.06
CA THR A 270 27.29 -5.19 -3.80
C THR A 270 26.56 -5.64 -5.07
N ALA A 271 26.89 -5.01 -6.21
CA ALA A 271 26.37 -5.38 -7.52
C ALA A 271 26.70 -6.84 -7.89
N ASP A 272 27.95 -7.26 -7.73
CA ASP A 272 28.38 -8.64 -8.01
C ASP A 272 27.65 -9.64 -7.12
N ARG A 273 27.51 -9.36 -5.81
CA ARG A 273 26.76 -10.20 -4.87
C ARG A 273 25.27 -10.30 -5.23
N PHE A 274 24.66 -9.19 -5.63
CA PHE A 274 23.27 -9.15 -6.08
C PHE A 274 23.05 -10.03 -7.30
N VAL A 275 23.91 -9.87 -8.32
CA VAL A 275 23.83 -10.63 -9.57
C VAL A 275 24.11 -12.11 -9.35
N ASP A 276 25.10 -12.45 -8.52
CA ASP A 276 25.39 -13.84 -8.16
C ASP A 276 24.22 -14.49 -7.40
N PHE A 277 23.52 -13.74 -6.57
CA PHE A 277 22.29 -14.23 -5.93
C PHE A 277 21.19 -14.48 -6.96
N LEU A 278 20.95 -13.54 -7.88
CA LEU A 278 19.93 -13.66 -8.91
C LEU A 278 20.16 -14.89 -9.82
N ARG A 279 21.40 -15.32 -10.02
CA ARG A 279 21.73 -16.57 -10.75
C ARG A 279 21.28 -17.84 -10.05
N ASN A 280 20.93 -17.74 -8.77
CA ASN A 280 20.69 -18.87 -7.87
C ASN A 280 19.40 -18.66 -7.08
N THR A 281 18.36 -18.11 -7.69
CA THR A 281 17.05 -17.95 -7.05
C THR A 281 16.33 -19.29 -6.91
N GLY A 282 15.42 -19.35 -5.94
CA GLY A 282 14.55 -20.48 -5.68
C GLY A 282 13.18 -19.98 -5.25
N HIS A 283 12.76 -20.35 -4.04
CA HIS A 283 11.49 -19.91 -3.48
C HIS A 283 11.39 -18.38 -3.41
N PHE A 284 10.20 -17.82 -3.56
CA PHE A 284 9.93 -16.40 -3.33
C PHE A 284 8.59 -16.20 -2.61
N GLU A 285 8.51 -15.10 -1.84
CA GLU A 285 7.29 -14.69 -1.14
C GLU A 285 7.08 -13.18 -1.24
N TYR A 286 5.84 -12.79 -0.94
CA TYR A 286 5.46 -11.41 -0.72
C TYR A 286 5.11 -11.14 0.73
N SER A 287 5.63 -10.04 1.25
CA SER A 287 5.21 -9.45 2.52
C SER A 287 4.84 -7.98 2.32
N ASP A 288 4.45 -7.31 3.41
CA ASP A 288 4.19 -5.87 3.43
C ASP A 288 3.23 -5.40 2.34
N TYR A 289 2.13 -6.13 2.16
CA TYR A 289 1.08 -5.81 1.18
C TYR A 289 1.57 -5.80 -0.28
N GLY A 290 2.54 -6.66 -0.60
CA GLY A 290 3.13 -6.78 -1.94
C GLY A 290 4.24 -5.77 -2.23
N THR A 291 4.60 -4.95 -1.23
CA THR A 291 5.70 -3.98 -1.36
C THR A 291 7.06 -4.56 -1.02
N THR A 292 7.10 -5.73 -0.38
CA THR A 292 8.35 -6.46 -0.11
C THR A 292 8.30 -7.82 -0.80
N LEU A 293 9.35 -8.09 -1.57
CA LEU A 293 9.61 -9.35 -2.25
C LEU A 293 10.83 -10.00 -1.60
N THR A 294 10.65 -11.17 -1.02
CA THR A 294 11.76 -11.94 -0.46
C THR A 294 12.03 -13.13 -1.37
N ILE A 295 13.28 -13.34 -1.77
CA ILE A 295 13.68 -14.45 -2.63
C ILE A 295 14.77 -15.25 -1.92
N TRP A 296 14.60 -16.56 -1.84
CA TRP A 296 15.58 -17.48 -1.27
C TRP A 296 16.48 -18.06 -2.35
N SER A 297 17.70 -18.40 -1.95
CA SER A 297 18.62 -19.08 -2.84
C SER A 297 18.25 -20.55 -3.02
N SER A 298 18.41 -21.08 -4.24
CA SER A 298 18.30 -22.51 -4.54
C SER A 298 19.56 -23.30 -4.17
N LEU A 299 20.66 -22.66 -3.77
CA LEU A 299 21.91 -23.35 -3.43
C LEU A 299 21.91 -23.84 -1.96
N PRO A 300 21.97 -25.17 -1.72
CA PRO A 300 21.91 -25.74 -0.37
C PRO A 300 23.16 -25.43 0.47
N THR A 301 24.30 -25.15 -0.18
CA THR A 301 25.57 -24.82 0.49
C THR A 301 25.62 -23.42 1.07
N ILE A 302 24.65 -22.56 0.72
CA ILE A 302 24.67 -21.15 1.12
C ILE A 302 23.82 -20.89 2.38
N GLY A 303 22.95 -21.83 2.78
CA GLY A 303 22.22 -21.84 4.07
C GLY A 303 21.33 -20.62 4.29
N GLU A 304 20.00 -20.78 4.18
CA GLU A 304 18.98 -19.72 4.40
C GLU A 304 19.37 -18.34 3.88
N TYR A 305 20.07 -18.32 2.74
CA TYR A 305 20.45 -17.09 2.10
C TYR A 305 19.23 -16.58 1.35
N LYS A 306 18.72 -15.43 1.76
CA LYS A 306 17.65 -14.73 1.05
C LYS A 306 18.03 -13.29 0.82
N ILE A 307 17.49 -12.70 -0.24
CA ILE A 307 17.49 -11.26 -0.45
C ILE A 307 16.12 -10.72 -0.12
N VAL A 308 16.10 -9.53 0.46
CA VAL A 308 14.89 -8.74 0.61
C VAL A 308 14.96 -7.61 -0.41
N LEU A 309 13.96 -7.57 -1.26
CA LEU A 309 13.74 -6.53 -2.24
C LEU A 309 12.50 -5.74 -1.83
N LYS A 310 12.56 -4.42 -1.93
CA LYS A 310 11.40 -3.57 -1.65
C LYS A 310 11.03 -2.84 -2.92
N VAL A 311 9.75 -2.76 -3.23
CA VAL A 311 9.27 -1.83 -4.25
C VAL A 311 9.81 -0.46 -3.85
N ALA A 312 10.55 0.18 -4.76
CA ALA A 312 11.16 1.47 -4.50
C ALA A 312 10.11 2.33 -3.79
N PRO A 313 10.38 2.84 -2.58
CA PRO A 313 9.38 3.60 -1.85
C PRO A 313 8.91 4.69 -2.80
N ILE A 314 7.59 4.78 -3.03
CA ILE A 314 7.01 6.09 -3.31
C ILE A 314 7.61 6.95 -2.21
N VAL A 315 8.42 7.95 -2.57
CA VAL A 315 8.96 8.88 -1.60
C VAL A 315 7.75 9.59 -1.02
N VAL A 316 7.17 9.02 0.04
CA VAL A 316 6.26 9.72 0.91
C VAL A 316 7.21 10.60 1.69
N GLU A 317 7.35 11.84 1.23
CA GLU A 317 7.97 12.87 2.05
C GLU A 317 7.35 12.76 3.46
N PRO A 318 8.16 12.71 4.53
CA PRO A 318 7.63 12.52 5.87
C PRO A 318 6.64 13.65 6.19
N THR A 319 5.36 13.30 6.22
CA THR A 319 4.28 14.23 6.53
C THR A 319 3.97 14.17 8.02
N ILE A 320 3.88 15.34 8.65
CA ILE A 320 3.38 15.50 10.00
C ILE A 320 1.85 15.42 9.95
N GLU A 321 1.26 14.46 10.65
CA GLU A 321 -0.19 14.34 10.81
C GLU A 321 -0.69 15.24 11.95
N ILE A 322 -1.83 15.91 11.75
CA ILE A 322 -2.46 16.76 12.79
C ILE A 322 -3.28 15.88 13.74
N GLN A 323 -2.85 15.81 15.00
CA GLN A 323 -3.44 14.94 16.01
C GLN A 323 -4.65 15.58 16.73
N ASP A 324 -5.39 14.77 17.50
CA ASP A 324 -6.57 15.14 18.33
C ASP A 324 -6.23 15.45 19.79
N ILE A 325 -5.03 15.08 20.23
CA ILE A 325 -4.54 15.32 21.58
C ILE A 325 -3.06 15.70 21.43
N PRO A 326 -2.52 16.65 22.21
CA PRO A 326 -1.09 16.90 22.18
C PRO A 326 -0.36 15.61 22.57
N SER A 327 0.67 15.21 21.82
CA SER A 327 1.52 14.07 22.17
C SER A 327 2.03 14.27 23.61
N THR A 328 1.72 13.31 24.48
CA THR A 328 2.04 13.35 25.92
C THR A 328 3.56 13.29 26.11
N GLY A 329 4.21 14.45 26.14
CA GLY A 329 5.67 14.52 26.04
C GLY A 329 6.36 15.42 27.04
N THR A 330 6.09 16.74 27.04
CA THR A 330 7.08 17.65 27.66
C THR A 330 6.51 18.97 28.21
N PRO A 331 7.13 19.53 29.27
CA PRO A 331 6.63 20.70 29.97
C PRO A 331 6.63 21.97 29.11
N VAL A 332 5.51 22.69 29.14
CA VAL A 332 5.36 24.04 28.59
C VAL A 332 6.42 24.96 29.20
N GLY A 333 7.37 25.43 28.38
CA GLY A 333 8.46 26.33 28.79
C GLY A 333 9.89 25.86 28.49
N SER A 334 10.06 24.64 27.97
CA SER A 334 11.38 24.05 27.70
C SER A 334 11.87 24.23 26.26
N TYR A 335 11.03 24.78 25.38
CA TYR A 335 11.24 24.68 23.93
C TYR A 335 12.02 25.87 23.36
N PRO A 336 12.90 25.62 22.39
CA PRO A 336 13.55 26.68 21.62
C PRO A 336 12.51 27.54 20.91
N SER A 337 12.83 28.82 20.72
CA SER A 337 11.97 29.69 19.92
C SER A 337 11.93 29.19 18.47
N PHE A 338 10.76 29.24 17.85
CA PHE A 338 10.52 28.80 16.47
C PHE A 338 10.19 30.00 15.62
N THR A 339 10.80 30.07 14.43
CA THR A 339 10.49 31.08 13.42
C THR A 339 10.03 30.37 12.17
N LEU A 340 8.81 30.69 11.76
CA LEU A 340 8.27 30.30 10.47
C LEU A 340 8.90 31.21 9.40
N LEU A 341 9.67 30.63 8.48
CA LEU A 341 10.33 31.35 7.40
C LEU A 341 9.41 31.48 6.18
N ASP A 342 8.72 30.40 5.85
CA ASP A 342 7.74 30.34 4.76
C ASP A 342 6.71 29.26 5.05
N ALA A 343 5.49 29.45 4.54
CA ALA A 343 4.48 28.41 4.57
C ALA A 343 3.51 28.51 3.39
N LYS A 344 3.34 27.40 2.67
CA LYS A 344 2.55 27.37 1.43
C LYS A 344 1.72 26.11 1.28
N TYR A 345 0.44 26.29 0.95
CA TYR A 345 -0.44 25.19 0.57
C TYR A 345 -0.31 24.87 -0.93
N ASP A 346 -0.16 23.59 -1.26
CA ASP A 346 -0.01 23.11 -2.65
C ASP A 346 -1.27 22.44 -3.23
N GLY A 347 -2.38 22.44 -2.48
CA GLY A 347 -3.60 21.70 -2.83
C GLY A 347 -3.74 20.37 -2.10
N LYS A 348 -2.69 19.89 -1.43
CA LYS A 348 -2.70 18.64 -0.66
C LYS A 348 -2.07 18.77 0.73
N TYR A 349 -0.94 19.44 0.83
CA TYR A 349 -0.12 19.61 2.04
C TYR A 349 0.22 21.09 2.28
N ILE A 350 0.50 21.43 3.54
CA ILE A 350 1.12 22.72 3.87
C ILE A 350 2.62 22.48 4.03
N HIS A 351 3.40 23.08 3.13
CA HIS A 351 4.85 23.09 3.22
C HIS A 351 5.26 24.17 4.19
N ILE A 352 6.02 23.82 5.22
CA ILE A 352 6.58 24.77 6.19
C ILE A 352 8.10 24.79 6.09
N ALA A 353 8.68 25.98 5.98
CA ALA A 353 10.10 26.21 6.15
C ALA A 353 10.30 26.94 7.49
N TYR A 354 11.22 26.45 8.32
CA TYR A 354 11.35 26.95 9.68
C TYR A 354 12.80 27.03 10.15
N GLN A 355 13.01 27.83 11.20
CA GLN A 355 14.26 27.96 11.93
C GLN A 355 14.00 27.96 13.44
N TYR A 356 14.80 27.20 14.20
CA TYR A 356 14.85 27.30 15.65
C TYR A 356 15.87 28.39 16.05
N ASN A 357 15.47 29.36 16.87
CA ASN A 357 16.40 30.37 17.42
C ASN A 357 16.85 29.96 18.82
N GLY A 358 17.81 29.04 18.87
CA GLY A 358 18.47 28.53 20.07
C GLY A 358 19.20 27.22 19.78
N HIS A 359 20.07 26.76 20.69
CA HIS A 359 20.58 25.40 20.63
C HIS A 359 19.47 24.46 21.09
N THR A 360 19.01 23.60 20.18
CA THR A 360 17.97 22.62 20.44
C THR A 360 18.62 21.30 20.79
N ASP A 361 18.25 20.70 21.92
CA ASP A 361 18.25 19.25 21.99
C ASP A 361 17.27 18.77 20.89
N ASP A 362 17.75 17.86 20.06
CA ASP A 362 17.25 17.52 18.74
C ASP A 362 15.83 16.92 18.78
N TYR A 363 14.73 17.67 18.74
CA TYR A 363 13.37 17.09 18.81
C TYR A 363 12.55 17.20 17.52
N GLN A 364 11.78 16.15 17.17
CA GLN A 364 10.88 16.15 16.01
C GLN A 364 9.70 17.12 16.19
N ILE A 365 9.24 17.71 15.07
CA ILE A 365 8.03 18.54 15.05
C ILE A 365 6.81 17.63 14.95
N SER A 366 5.83 17.91 15.79
CA SER A 366 4.50 17.35 15.74
C SER A 366 3.45 18.47 15.63
N ALA A 367 2.26 18.12 15.16
CA ALA A 367 1.17 19.07 14.99
C ALA A 367 -0.09 18.58 15.68
N TYR A 368 -0.78 19.51 16.33
CA TYR A 368 -1.98 19.25 17.08
C TYR A 368 -3.02 20.34 16.83
N SER A 369 -4.31 19.97 16.78
CA SER A 369 -5.41 20.93 16.71
C SER A 369 -6.58 20.44 17.56
N LEU A 370 -6.93 21.23 18.58
CA LEU A 370 -8.24 21.18 19.22
C LEU A 370 -9.26 21.62 18.16
N PHE A 371 -9.97 20.66 17.59
CA PHE A 371 -10.90 20.94 16.50
C PHE A 371 -12.18 21.62 17.03
N GLU A 372 -12.10 22.90 17.34
CA GLU A 372 -13.22 23.75 17.69
C GLU A 372 -13.55 24.62 16.47
N PHE A 373 -14.68 24.36 15.80
CA PHE A 373 -15.17 25.28 14.78
C PHE A 373 -15.53 26.60 15.46
N ASP A 374 -14.71 27.64 15.25
CA ASP A 374 -15.15 28.99 15.53
C ASP A 374 -16.37 29.30 14.64
N LYS A 375 -17.29 30.15 15.13
CA LYS A 375 -18.53 30.52 14.42
C LYS A 375 -18.29 31.41 13.20
N SER A 376 -17.03 31.62 12.81
CA SER A 376 -16.63 32.36 11.63
C SER A 376 -16.92 31.58 10.34
N MET A 377 -17.28 32.30 9.27
CA MET A 377 -17.44 31.74 7.93
C MET A 377 -16.48 32.47 6.97
N PRO A 378 -15.50 31.78 6.35
CA PRO A 378 -15.19 30.36 6.52
C PRO A 378 -14.57 30.03 7.90
N PRO A 379 -14.70 28.77 8.37
CA PRO A 379 -14.21 28.35 9.69
C PRO A 379 -12.70 28.53 9.82
N MET A 380 -12.27 28.96 11.00
CA MET A 380 -10.86 29.04 11.37
C MET A 380 -10.42 27.76 12.09
N VAL A 381 -9.31 27.17 11.64
CA VAL A 381 -8.65 26.03 12.29
C VAL A 381 -7.30 26.49 12.79
N VAL A 382 -7.09 26.36 14.09
CA VAL A 382 -5.80 26.63 14.74
C VAL A 382 -5.02 25.33 14.82
N VAL A 383 -3.81 25.32 14.29
CA VAL A 383 -2.87 24.19 14.39
C VAL A 383 -1.67 24.62 15.23
N ASP A 384 -1.54 24.02 16.40
CA ASP A 384 -0.39 24.17 17.27
C ASP A 384 0.72 23.22 16.80
N LEU A 385 1.81 23.81 16.33
CA LEU A 385 3.07 23.13 16.13
C LEU A 385 3.80 23.02 17.48
N VAL A 386 4.25 21.83 17.79
CA VAL A 386 4.97 21.48 19.02
C VAL A 386 6.14 20.57 18.69
N THR A 387 7.03 20.33 19.64
CA THR A 387 7.95 19.18 19.56
C THR A 387 7.37 18.01 20.33
N ASP A 388 7.43 16.80 19.79
CA ASP A 388 6.91 15.60 20.48
C ASP A 388 7.86 14.99 21.51
N GLY A 389 9.07 15.53 21.65
CA GLY A 389 10.07 15.05 22.59
C GLY A 389 10.85 13.82 22.10
N SER A 390 10.59 13.33 20.88
CA SER A 390 11.39 12.29 20.23
C SER A 390 12.62 12.89 19.55
N MET A 391 13.78 12.24 19.65
CA MET A 391 15.01 12.79 19.09
C MET A 391 15.02 12.75 17.55
N ASN A 392 15.40 13.84 16.88
CA ASN A 392 15.74 13.82 15.46
C ASN A 392 16.95 12.91 15.24
N SER A 393 16.89 12.05 14.21
CA SER A 393 17.98 11.14 13.85
C SER A 393 19.22 11.84 13.28
N ILE A 394 19.10 13.14 12.97
CA ILE A 394 20.16 14.01 12.49
C ILE A 394 20.35 15.10 13.55
N SER A 395 21.52 15.13 14.19
CA SER A 395 21.80 16.11 15.24
C SER A 395 22.07 17.51 14.66
N SER A 396 21.68 18.55 15.41
CA SER A 396 21.95 19.98 15.16
C SER A 396 21.16 20.70 14.04
N LEU A 397 19.97 20.21 13.65
CA LEU A 397 19.13 20.97 12.72
C LEU A 397 18.57 22.23 13.36
N THR A 398 19.19 23.38 13.06
CA THR A 398 18.69 24.71 13.44
C THR A 398 17.62 25.23 12.47
N ALA A 399 17.44 24.61 11.30
CA ALA A 399 16.42 25.00 10.31
C ALA A 399 16.06 23.79 9.43
N GLY A 400 14.85 23.77 8.88
CA GLY A 400 14.39 22.66 8.06
C GLY A 400 13.10 22.96 7.29
N THR A 401 12.65 21.95 6.55
CA THR A 401 11.35 21.95 5.87
C THR A 401 10.54 20.75 6.33
N ALA A 402 9.24 20.91 6.49
CA ALA A 402 8.32 19.81 6.78
C ALA A 402 7.02 19.96 5.98
N MET A 403 6.35 18.84 5.77
CA MET A 403 5.01 18.82 5.18
C MET A 403 3.98 18.53 6.25
N LEU A 404 2.95 19.34 6.35
CA LEU A 404 1.82 19.12 7.24
C LEU A 404 0.65 18.54 6.45
N SER A 405 0.17 17.37 6.88
CA SER A 405 -1.00 16.69 6.32
C SER A 405 -2.29 17.24 6.91
N LEU A 406 -3.26 17.56 6.05
CA LEU A 406 -4.60 17.97 6.44
C LEU A 406 -5.57 16.79 6.56
N ASP A 407 -5.11 15.55 6.40
CA ASP A 407 -5.98 14.38 6.37
C ASP A 407 -6.69 14.14 7.72
N GLY A 408 -6.02 14.42 8.85
CA GLY A 408 -6.64 14.46 10.17
C GLY A 408 -7.80 15.46 10.27
N ILE A 409 -7.67 16.63 9.64
CA ILE A 409 -8.71 17.67 9.57
C ILE A 409 -9.84 17.25 8.62
N ARG A 410 -9.50 16.74 7.41
CA ARG A 410 -10.47 16.24 6.42
C ARG A 410 -11.41 15.22 7.03
N LYS A 411 -10.85 14.18 7.68
CA LYS A 411 -11.62 13.12 8.35
C LYS A 411 -12.66 13.65 9.34
N ARG A 412 -12.43 14.80 9.98
CA ARG A 412 -13.34 15.41 10.97
C ARG A 412 -14.45 16.23 10.31
N ILE A 413 -14.17 16.91 9.19
CA ILE A 413 -15.14 17.77 8.49
C ILE A 413 -16.13 16.93 7.64
N VAL A 414 -15.74 15.73 7.18
CA VAL A 414 -16.60 14.78 6.43
C VAL A 414 -17.92 14.46 7.17
N THR A 415 -17.97 14.65 8.49
CA THR A 415 -19.19 14.51 9.30
C THR A 415 -20.23 15.63 9.14
N ALA A 416 -19.90 16.76 8.48
CA ALA A 416 -20.71 17.97 8.50
C ALA A 416 -21.23 18.51 7.14
N ASN A 417 -20.52 18.34 6.01
CA ASN A 417 -21.01 18.77 4.67
C ASN A 417 -20.15 18.20 3.51
N PRO A 418 -20.70 17.52 2.49
CA PRO A 418 -19.92 17.01 1.35
C PRO A 418 -19.72 18.10 0.28
N GLY A 419 -18.52 18.69 0.23
CA GLY A 419 -18.10 19.68 -0.77
C GLY A 419 -16.72 20.27 -0.46
N ILE A 420 -16.17 21.11 -1.34
CA ILE A 420 -14.95 21.89 -1.05
C ILE A 420 -15.30 22.87 0.07
N THR A 421 -14.72 22.66 1.25
CA THR A 421 -14.86 23.60 2.36
C THR A 421 -13.64 24.52 2.38
N LYS A 422 -13.90 25.83 2.24
CA LYS A 422 -12.91 26.86 2.49
C LYS A 422 -12.73 26.98 3.99
N MET A 423 -11.49 27.01 4.45
CA MET A 423 -11.15 27.25 5.86
C MET A 423 -9.92 28.13 5.96
N PHE A 424 -9.80 28.88 7.05
CA PHE A 424 -8.58 29.60 7.38
C PHE A 424 -7.74 28.75 8.30
N ILE A 425 -6.49 28.48 7.91
CA ILE A 425 -5.54 27.77 8.78
C ILE A 425 -4.60 28.80 9.39
N VAL A 426 -4.52 28.79 10.72
CA VAL A 426 -3.59 29.60 11.52
C VAL A 426 -2.61 28.65 12.19
N LEU A 427 -1.32 28.91 11.99
CA LEU A 427 -0.27 28.13 12.64
C LEU A 427 0.19 28.83 13.91
N HIS A 428 0.27 28.07 14.99
CA HIS A 428 0.83 28.51 16.26
C HIS A 428 2.08 27.72 16.60
N TRP A 429 2.96 28.29 17.41
CA TRP A 429 4.02 27.57 18.12
C TRP A 429 3.77 27.69 19.62
N ASN A 430 3.49 26.58 20.30
CA ASN A 430 3.16 26.59 21.73
C ASN A 430 2.11 27.65 22.12
N GLY A 431 1.05 27.80 21.32
CA GLY A 431 -0.01 28.78 21.55
C GLY A 431 0.34 30.24 21.21
N GLN A 432 1.48 30.51 20.56
CA GLN A 432 1.80 31.82 19.99
C GLN A 432 1.61 31.85 18.48
N ASP A 433 0.93 32.87 17.98
CA ASP A 433 0.66 33.06 16.55
C ASP A 433 1.94 33.15 15.72
N LEU A 434 2.10 32.24 14.74
CA LEU A 434 3.17 32.29 13.75
C LEU A 434 2.74 32.95 12.43
N GLY A 435 1.42 33.02 12.18
CA GLY A 435 0.84 33.57 10.96
C GLY A 435 -0.26 32.67 10.38
N SER A 436 -0.94 33.19 9.35
CA SER A 436 -1.99 32.45 8.64
C SER A 436 -1.49 31.98 7.27
N ILE A 437 -1.89 30.77 6.90
CA ILE A 437 -1.66 30.18 5.56
C ILE A 437 -2.65 30.74 4.53
N GLY A 438 -3.61 31.55 4.98
CA GLY A 438 -4.69 32.07 4.16
C GLY A 438 -5.85 31.08 4.03
N GLU A 439 -6.69 31.34 3.04
CA GLU A 439 -7.85 30.49 2.73
C GLU A 439 -7.37 29.23 2.02
N VAL A 440 -7.65 28.08 2.64
CA VAL A 440 -7.29 26.77 2.13
C VAL A 440 -8.56 26.08 1.67
N GLU A 441 -8.57 25.66 0.41
CA GLU A 441 -9.61 24.80 -0.13
C GLU A 441 -9.26 23.36 0.22
N VAL A 442 -10.00 22.83 1.20
CA VAL A 442 -9.88 21.43 1.56
C VAL A 442 -11.00 20.70 0.84
N GLN A 443 -10.60 19.96 -0.19
CA GLN A 443 -11.44 18.94 -0.77
C GLN A 443 -11.58 17.83 0.28
N LEU A 444 -12.82 17.64 0.75
CA LEU A 444 -13.19 16.72 1.82
C LEU A 444 -13.35 15.29 1.31
#